data_AF-A0A1B9I0J7-F1
#
_entry.id   AF-A0A1B9I0J7-F1
#
_cell.length_a   1.000
_cell.length_b   1.000
_cell.length_c   1.000
_cell.angle_alpha   90.00
_cell.angle_beta   90.00
_cell.angle_gamma   90.00
#
_symmetry.space_group_name_H-M   'P 1'
#
loop_
_entity.id
_entity.type
_entity.pdbx_description
1 polymer ?
#
loop_
_entity_poly.entity_id
_entity_poly.type
_entity_poly.pdbx_seq_one_letter_code
_entity_poly.pdbx_strand_id
1 'polypeptide(L)'
;MTLWTFIGRQWTKLPPPPKGEYLKGKVVLLTGANSGIGLESLKHFSTASPALLILAVRSIEVSERILAELQSLHTDLKGIVISLNLDDLDSIKSFPSRLKDKGIDKIDILINNAGLVFLMRRLGFDQGKVLMLI
;
A
#
# COMPACT_ATOMS: atom_id res chain seq x y z
N MET A 1 21.05 16.57 9.42
CA MET A 1 20.72 15.39 10.25
C MET A 1 22.02 14.61 10.46
N THR A 2 22.44 14.36 11.70
CA THR A 2 23.68 13.62 11.97
C THR A 2 23.41 12.12 12.06
N LEU A 3 24.41 11.29 11.79
CA LEU A 3 24.31 9.82 11.95
C LEU A 3 23.81 9.44 13.36
N TRP A 4 24.31 10.13 14.39
CA TRP A 4 23.89 9.91 15.77
C TRP A 4 22.43 10.27 16.02
N THR A 5 21.91 11.34 15.43
CA THR A 5 20.48 11.65 15.49
C THR A 5 19.62 10.64 14.72
N PHE A 6 20.11 10.08 13.61
CA PHE A 6 19.40 9.04 12.87
C PHE A 6 19.31 7.75 13.68
N ILE A 7 20.45 7.28 14.22
CA ILE A 7 20.53 6.07 15.04
C ILE A 7 19.71 6.22 16.32
N GLY A 8 19.82 7.37 17.01
CA GLY A 8 19.04 7.65 18.22
C GLY A 8 17.52 7.59 17.96
N ARG A 9 17.06 8.06 16.79
CA ARG A 9 15.65 7.98 16.38
C ARG A 9 15.17 6.57 16.04
N GLN A 10 16.06 5.64 15.67
CA GLN A 10 15.66 4.24 15.48
C GLN A 10 15.36 3.55 16.81
N TRP A 11 15.89 4.06 17.92
CA TRP A 11 15.72 3.52 19.27
C TRP A 11 14.77 4.34 20.16
N THR A 12 13.90 5.17 19.58
CA THR A 12 12.82 5.84 20.33
C THR A 12 11.55 4.99 20.34
N LYS A 13 10.86 4.90 21.47
CA LYS A 13 9.51 4.32 21.52
C LYS A 13 8.57 5.17 20.66
N LEU A 14 7.99 4.56 19.63
CA LEU A 14 6.99 5.22 18.80
C LEU A 14 5.71 5.47 19.62
N PRO A 15 5.00 6.59 19.38
CA PRO A 15 3.68 6.78 19.97
C PRO A 15 2.75 5.62 19.55
N PRO A 16 1.82 5.21 20.42
CA PRO A 16 0.85 4.18 20.05
C PRO A 16 0.05 4.64 18.81
N PRO A 17 -0.34 3.71 17.93
CA PRO A 17 -1.15 4.07 16.78
C PRO A 17 -2.49 4.68 17.24
N PRO A 18 -3.05 5.62 16.47
CA PRO A 18 -4.35 6.21 16.77
C PRO A 18 -5.41 5.11 16.86
N LYS A 19 -6.33 5.27 17.81
CA LYS A 19 -7.48 4.37 18.02
C LYS A 19 -8.77 5.08 17.62
N GLY A 20 -9.76 4.31 17.19
CA GLY A 20 -11.09 4.81 16.83
C GLY A 20 -11.27 5.09 15.33
N GLU A 21 -12.33 5.81 14.99
CA GLU A 21 -12.81 6.00 13.61
C GLU A 21 -12.11 7.14 12.85
N TYR A 22 -10.78 7.21 12.90
CA TYR A 22 -10.04 8.33 12.32
C TYR A 22 -10.01 8.36 10.77
N LEU A 23 -10.47 7.29 10.10
CA LEU A 23 -10.65 7.25 8.65
C LEU A 23 -12.12 7.41 8.23
N LYS A 24 -13.02 7.79 9.14
CA LYS A 24 -14.44 7.99 8.82
C LYS A 24 -14.62 8.93 7.63
N GLY A 25 -15.34 8.46 6.62
CA GLY A 25 -15.60 9.24 5.41
C GLY A 25 -14.41 9.34 4.44
N LYS A 26 -13.29 8.65 4.68
CA LYS A 26 -12.08 8.70 3.83
C LYS A 26 -12.00 7.51 2.89
N VAL A 27 -11.68 7.81 1.62
CA VAL A 27 -11.29 6.80 0.62
C VAL A 27 -9.77 6.65 0.63
N VAL A 28 -9.29 5.45 0.93
CA VAL A 28 -7.85 5.15 1.05
C VAL A 28 -7.44 4.18 -0.04
N LEU A 29 -6.46 4.56 -0.84
CA LEU A 29 -5.85 3.71 -1.85
C LEU A 29 -4.48 3.24 -1.37
N LEU A 30 -4.26 1.92 -1.38
CA LEU A 30 -2.98 1.31 -1.03
C LEU A 30 -2.42 0.54 -2.23
N THR A 31 -1.19 0.85 -2.61
CA THR A 31 -0.43 0.02 -3.54
C THR A 31 0.39 -1.03 -2.77
N GLY A 32 0.50 -2.25 -3.30
CA GLY A 32 1.33 -3.29 -2.66
C GLY A 32 0.83 -3.74 -1.29
N ALA A 33 -0.49 -3.76 -1.09
CA ALA A 33 -1.13 -4.07 0.19
C ALA A 33 -1.24 -5.58 0.50
N ASN A 34 -0.61 -6.45 -0.29
CA ASN A 34 -0.74 -7.90 -0.19
C ASN A 34 0.38 -8.58 0.62
N SER A 35 1.41 -7.85 1.06
CA SER A 35 2.50 -8.38 1.89
C SER A 35 3.21 -7.29 2.69
N GLY A 36 4.04 -7.71 3.65
CA GLY A 36 4.93 -6.84 4.43
C GLY A 36 4.22 -5.66 5.09
N ILE A 37 4.84 -4.48 5.01
CA ILE A 37 4.32 -3.24 5.62
C ILE A 37 2.96 -2.84 5.03
N GLY A 38 2.73 -3.12 3.75
CA GLY A 38 1.46 -2.80 3.09
C GLY A 38 0.29 -3.62 3.64
N LEU A 39 0.52 -4.91 3.90
CA LEU A 39 -0.49 -5.77 4.51
C LEU A 39 -0.80 -5.36 5.95
N GLU A 40 0.21 -5.04 6.75
CA GLU A 40 -0.01 -4.57 8.12
C GLU A 40 -0.67 -3.19 8.16
N SER A 41 -0.36 -2.31 7.20
CA SER A 41 -1.06 -1.04 7.02
C SER A 41 -2.53 -1.25 6.66
N LEU A 42 -2.82 -2.20 5.76
CA LEU A 42 -4.18 -2.56 5.38
C LEU A 42 -4.99 -3.09 6.57
N LYS A 43 -4.41 -4.03 7.35
CA LYS A 43 -5.00 -4.54 8.60
C LYS A 43 -5.24 -3.44 9.62
N HIS A 44 -4.33 -2.48 9.72
CA HIS A 44 -4.52 -1.37 10.65
C HIS A 44 -5.66 -0.46 10.20
N PHE A 45 -5.70 -0.08 8.93
CA PHE A 45 -6.74 0.80 8.39
C PHE A 45 -8.12 0.15 8.36
N SER A 46 -8.22 -1.18 8.24
CA SER A 46 -9.53 -1.86 8.33
C SER A 46 -10.22 -1.65 9.68
N THR A 47 -9.46 -1.38 10.75
CA THR A 47 -10.00 -1.09 12.09
C THR A 47 -10.44 0.36 12.29
N ALA A 48 -10.13 1.26 11.35
CA ALA A 48 -10.25 2.71 11.53
C ALA A 48 -11.49 3.35 10.86
N SER A 49 -12.47 2.52 10.46
CA SER A 49 -13.71 2.92 9.78
C SER A 49 -13.53 3.74 8.49
N PRO A 50 -12.71 3.28 7.52
CA PRO A 50 -12.60 3.92 6.22
C PRO A 50 -13.94 3.88 5.47
N ALA A 51 -14.21 4.90 4.66
CA ALA A 51 -15.37 4.85 3.76
C ALA A 51 -15.18 3.79 2.66
N LEU A 52 -13.95 3.63 2.18
CA LEU A 52 -13.55 2.63 1.19
C LEU A 52 -12.04 2.39 1.25
N LEU A 53 -11.63 1.12 1.30
CA LEU A 53 -10.25 0.70 1.03
C LEU A 53 -10.11 0.20 -0.40
N ILE A 54 -9.15 0.76 -1.15
CA ILE A 54 -8.84 0.35 -2.52
C ILE A 54 -7.47 -0.33 -2.50
N LEU A 55 -7.43 -1.63 -2.76
CA LEU A 55 -6.21 -2.40 -2.89
C LEU A 55 -5.78 -2.39 -4.36
N ALA A 56 -4.80 -1.55 -4.69
CA ALA A 56 -4.23 -1.45 -6.03
C ALA A 56 -3.01 -2.37 -6.14
N VAL A 57 -3.18 -3.53 -6.75
CA VAL A 57 -2.23 -4.66 -6.66
C VAL A 57 -2.08 -5.41 -7.98
N ARG A 58 -0.96 -6.14 -8.10
CA ARG A 58 -0.70 -7.00 -9.28
C ARG A 58 -1.49 -8.31 -9.23
N SER A 59 -1.53 -8.98 -8.08
CA SER A 59 -2.28 -10.23 -7.90
C SER A 59 -3.62 -9.96 -7.22
N ILE A 60 -4.68 -10.04 -8.02
CA ILE A 60 -6.06 -9.78 -7.61
C ILE A 60 -6.51 -10.87 -6.62
N GLU A 61 -6.30 -12.13 -6.96
CA GLU A 61 -6.83 -13.29 -6.25
C GLU A 61 -6.30 -13.36 -4.82
N VAL A 62 -5.00 -13.08 -4.63
CA VAL A 62 -4.39 -13.03 -3.29
C VAL A 62 -5.00 -11.90 -2.47
N SER A 63 -5.20 -10.74 -3.09
CA SER A 63 -5.69 -9.54 -2.39
C SER A 63 -7.18 -9.61 -2.09
N GLU A 64 -7.97 -10.28 -2.94
CA GLU A 64 -9.39 -10.56 -2.69
C GLU A 64 -9.58 -11.50 -1.51
N ARG A 65 -8.73 -12.53 -1.37
CA ARG A 65 -8.76 -13.42 -0.19
C ARG A 65 -8.44 -12.66 1.10
N ILE A 66 -7.39 -11.83 1.08
CA ILE A 66 -7.02 -10.98 2.23
C ILE A 66 -8.17 -10.03 2.57
N LEU A 67 -8.78 -9.39 1.57
CA LEU A 67 -9.89 -8.48 1.80
C LEU A 67 -11.11 -9.21 2.39
N ALA A 68 -11.45 -10.40 1.88
CA ALA A 68 -12.54 -11.21 2.41
C ALA A 68 -12.30 -11.63 3.87
N GLU A 69 -11.07 -12.00 4.22
CA GLU A 69 -10.69 -12.28 5.61
C GLU A 69 -10.90 -11.05 6.50
N LEU A 70 -10.45 -9.87 6.06
CA LEU A 70 -10.66 -8.63 6.82
C LEU A 70 -12.13 -8.25 6.95
N GLN A 71 -12.94 -8.48 5.92
CA GLN A 71 -14.39 -8.27 5.96
C GLN A 71 -15.09 -9.24 6.92
N SER A 72 -14.57 -10.46 7.08
CA SER A 72 -15.08 -11.40 8.09
C SER A 72 -14.81 -10.95 9.53
N LEU A 73 -13.73 -10.17 9.73
CA LEU A 73 -13.35 -9.60 11.03
C LEU A 73 -14.02 -8.24 11.30
N HIS A 74 -14.45 -7.55 10.23
CA HIS A 74 -14.98 -6.19 10.26
C HIS A 74 -16.18 -6.08 9.32
N THR A 75 -17.39 -6.39 9.82
CA THR A 75 -18.60 -6.53 8.99
C THR A 75 -18.95 -5.29 8.16
N ASP A 76 -18.66 -4.08 8.65
CA ASP A 76 -18.94 -2.83 7.95
C ASP A 76 -17.81 -2.38 7.00
N LEU A 77 -16.75 -3.19 6.86
CA LEU A 77 -15.60 -2.85 6.04
C LEU A 77 -15.95 -2.90 4.55
N LYS A 78 -15.89 -1.71 3.93
CA LYS A 78 -15.96 -1.58 2.47
C LYS A 78 -14.56 -1.60 1.89
N GLY A 79 -14.30 -2.56 1.01
CA GLY A 79 -13.09 -2.58 0.24
C GLY A 79 -13.31 -3.14 -1.16
N ILE A 80 -12.38 -2.81 -2.05
CA ILE A 80 -12.33 -3.32 -3.41
C ILE A 80 -10.88 -3.59 -3.81
N VAL A 81 -10.70 -4.52 -4.73
CA VAL A 81 -9.40 -4.81 -5.34
C VAL A 81 -9.42 -4.33 -6.78
N ILE A 82 -8.40 -3.58 -7.19
CA ILE A 82 -8.25 -3.09 -8.57
C ILE A 82 -6.84 -3.43 -9.05
N SER A 83 -6.74 -3.93 -10.29
CA SER A 83 -5.46 -4.27 -10.88
C SER A 83 -4.62 -3.02 -11.11
N LEU A 84 -3.39 -3.04 -10.60
CA LEU A 84 -2.37 -2.04 -10.90
C LEU A 84 -1.01 -2.73 -10.98
N ASN A 85 -0.39 -2.62 -12.15
CA ASN A 85 1.00 -3.01 -12.35
C ASN A 85 1.85 -1.76 -12.54
N LEU A 86 2.68 -1.44 -11.55
CA LEU A 86 3.55 -0.26 -11.60
C LEU A 86 4.77 -0.44 -12.53
N ASP A 87 5.05 -1.67 -12.95
CA ASP A 87 6.09 -1.97 -13.94
C ASP A 87 5.59 -1.78 -15.39
N ASP A 88 4.31 -1.44 -15.57
CA ASP A 88 3.64 -1.28 -16.87
C ASP A 88 2.96 0.10 -16.98
N LEU A 89 3.49 0.94 -17.85
CA LEU A 89 3.00 2.31 -18.07
C LEU A 89 1.55 2.34 -18.59
N ASP A 90 1.12 1.36 -19.38
CA ASP A 90 -0.25 1.33 -19.90
C ASP A 90 -1.23 0.93 -18.79
N SER A 91 -0.80 0.04 -17.89
CA SER A 91 -1.53 -0.22 -16.64
C SER A 91 -1.66 1.04 -15.79
N ILE A 92 -0.59 1.82 -15.62
CA ILE A 92 -0.66 3.08 -14.86
C ILE A 92 -1.61 4.08 -15.53
N LYS A 93 -1.47 4.31 -16.85
CA LYS A 93 -2.29 5.28 -17.60
C LYS A 93 -3.77 4.93 -17.62
N SER A 94 -4.11 3.63 -17.67
CA SER A 94 -5.49 3.14 -17.68
C SER A 94 -6.12 3.07 -16.28
N PHE A 95 -5.32 3.14 -15.21
CA PHE A 95 -5.80 2.98 -13.84
C PHE A 95 -6.86 4.02 -13.41
N PRO A 96 -6.73 5.33 -13.73
CA PRO A 96 -7.78 6.30 -13.42
C PRO A 96 -9.14 5.98 -14.06
N SER A 97 -9.13 5.42 -15.29
CA SER A 97 -10.37 5.00 -15.95
C SER A 97 -11.02 3.83 -15.19
N ARG A 98 -10.21 2.85 -14.75
CA ARG A 98 -10.70 1.73 -13.93
C ARG A 98 -11.29 2.18 -12.59
N LEU A 99 -10.77 3.24 -11.98
CA LEU A 99 -11.35 3.84 -10.77
C LEU A 99 -12.73 4.44 -11.08
N LYS A 100 -12.84 5.21 -12.16
CA LYS A 100 -14.11 5.81 -12.62
C LYS A 100 -15.16 4.76 -12.96
N ASP A 101 -14.77 3.67 -13.63
CA ASP A 101 -15.67 2.56 -13.97
C ASP A 101 -16.25 1.87 -12.71
N LYS A 102 -15.57 2.00 -11.57
CA LYS A 102 -16.03 1.53 -10.25
C LYS A 102 -16.79 2.59 -9.45
N GLY A 103 -17.08 3.75 -10.03
CA GLY A 103 -17.76 4.86 -9.38
C GLY A 103 -16.90 5.60 -8.35
N ILE A 104 -15.58 5.58 -8.52
CA ILE A 104 -14.63 6.20 -7.59
C ILE A 104 -14.10 7.49 -8.21
N ASP A 105 -14.67 8.60 -7.77
CA ASP A 105 -14.32 9.93 -8.28
C ASP A 105 -13.25 10.63 -7.43
N LYS A 106 -12.95 10.09 -6.24
CA LYS A 106 -12.05 10.72 -5.27
C LYS A 106 -11.25 9.70 -4.48
N ILE A 107 -9.98 10.04 -4.22
CA ILE A 107 -9.10 9.38 -3.26
C ILE A 107 -8.69 10.45 -2.22
N ASP A 108 -8.92 10.19 -0.94
CA ASP A 108 -8.48 11.09 0.14
C ASP A 108 -7.03 10.83 0.55
N ILE A 109 -6.61 9.56 0.52
CA ILE A 109 -5.30 9.10 0.99
C ILE A 109 -4.74 8.10 -0.02
N LEU A 110 -3.51 8.35 -0.48
CA LEU A 110 -2.74 7.44 -1.33
C LEU A 110 -1.51 6.96 -0.59
N ILE A 111 -1.37 5.64 -0.44
CA ILE A 111 -0.21 4.99 0.15
C ILE A 111 0.57 4.25 -0.94
N ASN A 112 1.69 4.85 -1.33
CA ASN A 112 2.63 4.26 -2.29
C ASN A 112 3.58 3.29 -1.57
N ASN A 113 3.08 2.09 -1.26
CA ASN A 113 3.87 1.05 -0.58
C ASN A 113 4.43 -0.01 -1.55
N ALA A 114 3.91 -0.13 -2.77
CA ALA A 114 4.46 -1.08 -3.73
C ALA A 114 5.93 -0.74 -4.04
N GLY A 115 6.82 -1.67 -3.73
CA GLY A 115 8.25 -1.56 -3.99
C GLY A 115 8.87 -2.93 -4.26
N LEU A 116 9.98 -2.93 -4.98
CA LEU A 116 10.77 -4.11 -5.29
C LEU A 116 12.22 -3.83 -4.91
N VAL A 117 12.86 -4.79 -4.24
CA VAL A 117 14.30 -4.76 -4.01
C VAL A 117 14.95 -5.79 -4.92
N PHE A 118 15.68 -5.31 -5.93
CA PHE A 118 16.58 -6.17 -6.70
C PHE A 118 17.86 -6.36 -5.88
N LEU A 119 17.96 -7.47 -5.14
CA LEU A 119 19.24 -7.87 -4.56
C LEU A 119 20.10 -8.40 -5.71
N MET A 120 20.92 -7.53 -6.30
CA MET A 120 21.97 -7.94 -7.22
C MET A 120 22.92 -8.85 -6.43
N ARG A 121 22.82 -10.17 -6.61
CA ARG A 121 23.90 -11.08 -6.21
C ARG A 121 25.11 -10.60 -6.99
N ARG A 122 26.11 -10.11 -6.25
CA ARG A 122 27.39 -9.63 -6.79
C ARG A 122 28.13 -10.80 -7.44
N LEU A 123 27.73 -11.17 -8.65
CA LEU A 123 28.65 -11.76 -9.61
C LEU A 123 29.53 -10.59 -10.11
N GLY A 124 30.82 -10.88 -10.25
CA GLY A 124 31.90 -9.90 -10.34
C GLY A 124 31.61 -8.67 -11.19
N PHE A 125 32.15 -7.54 -10.74
CA PHE A 125 32.17 -6.26 -11.42
C PHE A 125 32.20 -6.38 -12.95
N ASP A 126 31.15 -5.89 -13.61
CA ASP A 126 31.35 -5.08 -14.80
C ASP A 126 30.24 -4.03 -14.95
N GLN A 127 30.59 -2.89 -15.52
CA GLN A 127 29.91 -1.62 -15.35
C GLN A 127 28.46 -1.60 -15.86
N GLY A 128 27.51 -1.19 -15.00
CA GLY A 128 26.12 -0.97 -15.38
C GLY A 128 25.39 -0.08 -14.37
N LYS A 129 24.77 0.99 -14.87
CA LYS A 129 24.11 2.05 -14.09
C LYS A 129 23.17 1.50 -13.02
N VAL A 130 23.35 1.96 -11.78
CA VAL A 130 22.42 1.72 -10.67
C VAL A 130 21.23 2.66 -10.84
N LEU A 131 20.06 2.13 -11.21
CA LEU A 131 18.80 2.84 -11.13
C LEU A 131 18.17 2.54 -9.75
N MET A 132 18.34 3.47 -8.81
CA MET A 132 17.66 3.46 -7.52
C MET A 132 16.37 4.27 -7.69
N LEU A 133 15.22 3.59 -7.80
CA LEU A 133 13.92 4.24 -7.68
C LEU A 133 13.55 4.27 -6.20
N ILE A 134 13.59 5.46 -5.62
CA ILE A 134 12.90 5.85 -4.37
C ILE A 134 11.79 6.83 -4.74
#